data_AF-A0A1F5XHA4-F1
#
_entry.id   AF-A0A1F5XHA4-F1
#
_cell.length_a   1.000
_cell.length_b   1.000
_cell.length_c   1.000
_cell.angle_alpha   90.00
_cell.angle_beta   90.00
_cell.angle_gamma   90.00
#
_symmetry.space_group_name_H-M   'P 1'
#
loop_
_entity.id
_entity.type
_entity.pdbx_description
1 polymer ?
#
loop_
_entity_poly.entity_id
_entity_poly.type
_entity_poly.pdbx_seq_one_letter_code
_entity_poly.pdbx_strand_id
1 'polypeptide(L)'
;MEIQDIKTKLILAGIALIAIAAGAWYWYWFAGKSEPIKTAEDVVEAVTTPNLEVPSNPIQNKVPELNPIDRANPFKDAYKNPFEQ
;
A
#
# COMPACT_ATOMS: atom_id res chain seq x y z
N MET A 1 5.75 -60.87 4.36
CA MET A 1 5.51 -59.58 3.68
C MET A 1 5.51 -58.39 4.66
N GLU A 2 5.89 -58.56 5.93
CA GLU A 2 5.82 -57.47 6.93
C GLU A 2 7.04 -56.54 6.97
N ILE A 3 8.23 -57.03 6.58
CA ILE A 3 9.49 -56.26 6.69
C ILE A 3 9.48 -55.03 5.76
N GLN A 4 8.80 -55.12 4.62
CA GLN A 4 8.66 -53.99 3.69
C GLN A 4 7.77 -52.89 4.27
N ASP A 5 6.74 -53.26 5.02
CA ASP A 5 5.79 -52.34 5.64
C ASP A 5 6.45 -51.51 6.77
N ILE A 6 7.29 -52.14 7.58
CA ILE A 6 8.03 -51.47 8.66
C ILE A 6 9.02 -50.45 8.09
N LYS A 7 9.73 -50.79 7.00
CA LYS A 7 10.65 -49.87 6.32
C LYS A 7 9.90 -48.68 5.74
N THR A 8 8.75 -48.90 5.09
CA THR A 8 7.92 -47.83 4.54
C THR A 8 7.41 -46.91 5.64
N LYS A 9 6.96 -47.46 6.77
CA LYS A 9 6.51 -46.67 7.94
C LYS A 9 7.65 -45.85 8.56
N LEU A 10 8.87 -46.40 8.65
CA LEU A 10 10.04 -45.68 9.13
C LEU A 10 10.45 -44.54 8.19
N ILE A 11 10.41 -44.77 6.88
CA ILE A 11 10.69 -43.72 5.88
C ILE A 11 9.63 -42.62 5.96
N LEU A 12 8.35 -42.98 6.07
CA LEU A 12 7.26 -42.02 6.18
C LEU A 12 7.35 -41.19 7.47
N ALA A 13 7.70 -41.84 8.59
CA ALA A 13 7.94 -41.16 9.86
C ALA A 13 9.13 -40.20 9.79
N GLY A 14 10.21 -40.59 9.11
CA GLY A 14 11.37 -39.72 8.87
C GLY A 14 11.01 -38.50 8.02
N ILE A 15 10.25 -38.68 6.94
CA ILE A 15 9.76 -37.56 6.10
C ILE A 15 8.87 -36.62 6.89
N ALA A 16 7.95 -37.16 7.71
CA ALA A 16 7.08 -36.36 8.56
C ALA A 16 7.88 -35.51 9.57
N LEU A 17 8.91 -36.09 10.19
CA LEU A 17 9.80 -35.37 11.10
C LEU A 17 10.54 -34.22 10.39
N ILE A 18 11.05 -34.47 9.19
CA ILE A 18 11.73 -33.44 8.39
C ILE A 18 10.76 -32.33 7.99
N ALA A 19 9.52 -32.67 7.61
CA ALA A 19 8.49 -31.68 7.25
C ALA A 19 8.11 -30.80 8.45
N ILE A 20 7.98 -31.38 9.65
CA ILE A 20 7.71 -30.64 10.89
C ILE A 20 8.89 -29.72 11.23
N ALA A 21 10.13 -30.21 11.15
CA ALA A 21 11.32 -29.42 11.41
C ALA A 21 11.48 -28.26 10.42
N ALA A 22 11.23 -28.50 9.13
CA ALA A 22 11.26 -27.48 8.08
C ALA A 22 10.14 -26.44 8.28
N GLY A 23 8.93 -26.88 8.64
CA GLY A 23 7.81 -26.00 8.95
C GLY A 23 8.08 -25.13 10.18
N ALA A 24 8.64 -25.71 11.25
CA ALA A 24 9.03 -24.97 12.45
C ALA A 24 10.16 -23.98 12.18
N TRP A 25 11.16 -24.36 11.37
CA TRP A 25 12.23 -23.46 10.95
C TRP A 25 11.70 -22.30 10.11
N TYR A 26 10.87 -22.59 9.11
CA TYR A 26 10.26 -21.58 8.26
C TYR A 26 9.40 -20.63 9.10
N TRP A 27 8.58 -21.16 10.00
CA TRP A 27 7.75 -20.35 10.87
C TRP A 27 8.59 -19.47 11.80
N TYR A 28 9.64 -20.01 12.44
CA TYR A 28 10.53 -19.23 13.29
C TYR A 28 11.25 -18.12 12.52
N TRP A 29 11.72 -18.40 11.29
CA TRP A 29 12.45 -17.44 10.47
C TRP A 29 11.55 -16.34 9.90
N PHE A 30 10.30 -16.67 9.57
CA PHE A 30 9.40 -15.74 8.89
C PHE A 30 8.33 -15.11 9.80
N ALA A 31 8.05 -15.65 11.00
CA ALA A 31 7.12 -15.04 11.95
C ALA A 31 7.67 -13.78 12.66
N GLY A 32 8.98 -13.56 12.62
CA GLY A 32 9.63 -12.48 13.38
C GLY A 32 9.58 -11.09 12.74
N LYS A 33 8.79 -10.87 11.68
CA LYS A 33 8.71 -9.55 11.00
C LYS A 33 7.51 -8.70 11.40
N SER A 34 6.78 -9.09 12.44
CA SER A 34 5.86 -8.18 13.11
C SER A 34 6.63 -7.54 14.24
N GLU A 35 7.06 -6.29 14.04
CA GLU A 35 7.58 -5.48 15.13
C GLU A 35 6.52 -5.49 16.25
N PRO A 36 6.89 -5.86 17.49
CA PRO A 36 5.95 -5.77 18.58
C PRO A 36 5.61 -4.30 18.77
N ILE A 37 4.33 -3.97 18.69
CA ILE A 37 3.80 -2.62 18.94
C ILE A 37 4.09 -2.33 20.42
N LYS A 38 5.21 -1.68 20.71
CA LYS A 38 5.73 -1.51 22.08
C LYS A 38 5.05 -0.35 22.81
N THR A 39 4.39 0.55 22.09
CA THR A 39 3.87 1.81 22.61
C THR A 39 2.50 2.15 22.03
N ALA A 40 1.71 2.89 22.81
CA ALA A 40 0.37 3.33 22.41
C ALA A 40 0.41 4.26 21.16
N GLU A 41 1.52 4.96 20.93
CA GLU A 41 1.73 5.81 19.75
C GLU A 41 1.72 5.01 18.44
N ASP A 42 2.22 3.77 18.48
CA ASP A 42 2.42 2.90 17.33
C ASP A 42 1.09 2.21 16.92
N VAL A 43 0.18 2.01 17.88
CA VAL A 43 -1.23 1.66 17.62
C VAL A 43 -1.97 2.84 16.99
N VAL A 44 -1.71 4.07 17.46
CA VAL A 44 -2.34 5.26 16.89
C VAL A 44 -1.87 5.45 15.45
N GLU A 45 -0.58 5.35 15.14
CA GLU A 45 -0.03 5.49 13.79
C GLU A 45 -0.56 4.42 12.81
N ALA A 46 -0.67 3.17 13.26
CA ALA A 46 -1.24 2.07 12.47
C ALA A 46 -2.76 2.22 12.19
N VAL A 47 -3.50 2.92 13.05
CA VAL A 47 -4.96 3.14 12.92
C VAL A 47 -5.28 4.50 12.27
N THR A 48 -4.42 5.51 12.42
CA THR A 48 -4.67 6.89 11.95
C THR A 48 -4.22 7.18 10.53
N THR A 49 -3.63 6.21 9.82
CA THR A 49 -3.20 6.42 8.43
C THR A 49 -4.02 5.64 7.40
N PRO A 50 -5.33 5.92 7.22
CA PRO A 50 -5.79 6.05 5.85
C PRO A 50 -5.15 7.33 5.31
N ASN A 51 -4.03 7.22 4.59
CA ASN A 51 -3.49 8.31 3.78
C ASN A 51 -4.44 8.57 2.61
N LEU A 52 -5.65 9.05 2.94
CA LEU A 52 -6.53 9.71 2.00
C LEU A 52 -5.86 11.05 1.76
N GLU A 53 -5.15 11.16 0.65
CA GLU A 53 -4.75 12.43 0.07
C GLU A 53 -6.03 13.20 -0.28
N VAL A 54 -6.69 13.75 0.74
CA VAL A 54 -7.84 14.64 0.57
C VAL A 54 -7.24 15.92 0.04
N PRO A 55 -7.48 16.29 -1.23
CA PRO A 55 -7.05 17.58 -1.72
C PRO A 55 -7.71 18.63 -0.84
N SER A 56 -6.90 19.45 -0.18
CA SER A 56 -7.36 20.56 0.68
C SER A 56 -8.34 21.48 -0.06
N ASN A 57 -8.24 21.53 -1.39
CA ASN A 57 -9.15 22.25 -2.26
C ASN A 57 -9.93 21.30 -3.19
N PRO A 58 -11.26 21.18 -3.07
CA PRO A 58 -12.09 20.35 -3.94
C PRO A 58 -12.19 20.86 -5.39
N ILE A 59 -11.67 22.05 -5.67
CA ILE A 59 -11.62 22.70 -6.99
C ILE A 59 -10.20 22.66 -7.57
N GLN A 60 -9.22 22.08 -6.87
CA GLN A 60 -7.86 21.96 -7.38
C GLN A 60 -7.90 21.20 -8.72
N ASN A 61 -7.51 21.88 -9.81
CA ASN A 61 -7.57 21.40 -11.20
C ASN A 61 -8.96 21.35 -11.87
N LYS A 62 -10.01 21.97 -11.29
CA LYS A 62 -11.36 22.08 -11.91
C LYS A 62 -11.71 23.47 -12.44
N VAL A 63 -10.82 24.44 -12.29
CA VAL A 63 -11.02 25.76 -12.92
C VAL A 63 -10.70 25.66 -14.40
N PRO A 64 -11.61 26.06 -15.31
CA PRO A 64 -11.26 26.23 -16.71
C PRO A 64 -10.12 27.24 -16.83
N GLU A 65 -9.10 26.91 -17.61
CA GLU A 65 -7.95 27.80 -17.85
C GLU A 65 -8.35 29.11 -18.54
N LEU A 66 -9.51 29.13 -19.21
CA LEU A 66 -9.99 30.27 -19.97
C LEU A 66 -11.31 30.81 -19.39
N ASN A 67 -11.29 32.07 -18.98
CA ASN A 67 -12.47 32.77 -18.50
C ASN A 67 -13.50 32.92 -19.65
N PRO A 68 -14.79 32.58 -19.45
CA PRO A 68 -15.83 32.78 -20.47
C PRO A 68 -15.91 34.22 -21.01
N ILE A 69 -15.59 35.22 -20.17
CA ILE A 69 -15.54 36.63 -20.56
C ILE A 69 -14.48 36.86 -21.64
N ASP A 70 -13.37 36.13 -21.57
CA ASP A 70 -12.28 36.26 -22.54
C ASP A 70 -12.63 35.68 -23.91
N ARG A 71 -13.51 34.65 -23.97
CA ARG A 71 -14.02 34.11 -25.24
C ARG A 71 -15.11 34.97 -25.85
N ALA A 72 -15.88 35.65 -25.01
CA ALA A 72 -17.04 36.42 -25.43
C ALA A 72 -16.72 37.90 -25.72
N ASN A 73 -15.54 38.39 -25.35
CA ASN A 73 -15.13 39.77 -25.59
C ASN A 73 -14.41 39.91 -26.94
N PRO A 74 -15.10 40.39 -28.01
CA PRO A 74 -14.48 40.57 -29.33
C PRO A 74 -13.45 41.72 -29.36
N PHE A 75 -13.35 42.52 -28.30
CA PHE A 75 -12.41 43.64 -28.19
C PHE A 75 -11.18 43.33 -27.36
N LYS A 76 -11.03 42.10 -26.85
CA LYS A 76 -9.92 41.70 -25.97
C LYS A 76 -8.56 41.95 -26.64
N ASP A 77 -8.45 41.66 -27.93
CA ASP A 77 -7.21 41.85 -28.69
C ASP A 77 -7.10 43.24 -29.35
N ALA A 78 -8.21 43.98 -29.43
CA ALA A 78 -8.29 45.29 -30.07
C ALA A 78 -7.99 46.44 -29.10
N TYR A 79 -8.33 46.29 -27.82
CA TYR A 79 -8.08 47.28 -26.78
C TYR A 79 -6.93 46.83 -25.89
N LYS A 80 -5.79 47.51 -25.99
CA LYS A 80 -4.69 47.39 -25.02
C LYS A 80 -4.87 48.43 -23.93
N ASN A 81 -4.95 47.98 -22.69
CA ASN A 81 -5.05 48.85 -21.53
C ASN A 81 -3.80 49.75 -21.46
N PRO A 82 -3.94 51.09 -21.53
CA PRO A 82 -2.79 52.00 -21.55
C PRO A 82 -2.04 52.08 -20.21
N PHE A 83 -2.51 51.38 -19.17
CA PHE A 83 -1.88 51.29 -17.85
C PHE A 83 -1.27 49.92 -17.56
N GLU A 84 -1.44 48.94 -18.45
CA GLU A 84 -0.70 47.67 -18.39
C GLU A 84 0.67 47.90 -19.04
N GLN A 85 1.73 47.89 -18.21
CA GLN A 85 3.14 48.04 -18.64
C GLN A 85 3.70 46.71 -19.16
#